data_AF-A0A938SWX3-F1
#
_entry.id   AF-A0A938SWX3-F1
#
_cell.length_a   1.000
_cell.length_b   1.000
_cell.length_c   1.000
_cell.angle_alpha   90.00
_cell.angle_beta   90.00
_cell.angle_gamma   90.00
#
_symmetry.space_group_name_H-M   'P 1'
#
loop_
_entity.id
_entity.type
_entity.pdbx_description
1 polymer ?
#
loop_
_entity_poly.entity_id
_entity_poly.type
_entity_poly.pdbx_seq_one_letter_code
_entity_poly.pdbx_strand_id
1 'polypeptide(L)' 'MQVPEKLGAFYLGREIDPATGARAEAPLLVDASDFCTHAVCVGMTGSGKTGLGIALLEEAAIDGVPAIV' A
#
# COMPACT_ATOMS: atom_id res chain seq x y z
N MET A 1 17.07 -4.29 1.46
CA MET A 1 16.96 -2.83 1.59
C MET A 1 15.81 -2.61 2.55
N GLN A 2 16.07 -2.03 3.72
CA GLN A 2 15.10 -1.92 4.81
C GLN A 2 14.07 -0.83 4.45
N VAL A 3 12.79 -1.18 4.41
CA VAL A 3 11.73 -0.17 4.29
C VAL A 3 11.74 0.60 5.62
N PRO A 4 11.91 1.93 5.62
CA PRO A 4 11.80 2.70 6.84
C PRO A 4 10.36 2.62 7.33
N GLU A 5 10.13 1.77 8.33
CA GLU A 5 8.87 1.64 9.06
C GLU A 5 8.52 2.98 9.71
N LYS A 6 7.30 3.47 9.46
CA LYS A 6 6.75 4.67 10.09
C LYS A 6 5.38 4.31 10.63
N LEU A 7 5.24 4.31 11.96
CA LEU A 7 3.97 4.02 12.64
C LEU A 7 2.84 4.88 12.06
N GLY A 8 1.73 4.24 11.68
CA GLY A 8 0.58 4.91 11.10
C GLY A 8 0.73 5.26 9.61
N ALA A 9 1.70 4.67 8.91
CA ALA A 9 1.84 4.81 7.47
C ALA A 9 2.04 3.43 6.82
N PHE A 10 1.15 3.10 5.88
CA PHE A 10 1.16 1.82 5.17
C PHE A 10 2.05 1.88 3.94
N TYR A 11 2.87 0.84 3.75
CA TYR A 11 3.67 0.67 2.55
C TYR A 11 2.84 0.12 1.38
N LEU A 12 2.77 0.86 0.26
CA LEU A 12 2.03 0.48 -0.96
C LEU A 12 2.94 0.12 -2.14
N GLY A 13 4.25 0.06 -1.95
CA GLY A 13 5.21 -0.24 -3.02
C GLY A 13 6.12 0.92 -3.33
N ARG A 14 6.33 1.20 -4.63
CA ARG A 14 7.16 2.32 -5.10
C ARG A 14 6.54 2.89 -6.36
N GLU A 15 6.66 4.19 -6.52
CA GLU A 15 6.21 4.86 -7.74
C GLU A 15 7.02 4.38 -8.96
N ILE A 16 6.34 4.33 -10.09
CA ILE A 16 6.93 4.05 -11.40
C ILE A 16 6.79 5.32 -12.21
N ASP A 17 7.91 5.84 -12.73
CA ASP A 17 7.89 6.93 -13.68
C ASP A 17 7.13 6.49 -14.94
N PRO A 18 6.03 7.17 -15.32
CA PRO A 18 5.20 6.75 -16.43
C PRO A 18 5.87 6.93 -17.80
N ALA A 19 6.88 7.80 -17.92
CA ALA A 19 7.60 8.06 -19.15
C ALA A 19 8.76 7.08 -19.35
N THR A 20 9.48 6.73 -18.27
CA THR A 20 10.71 5.92 -18.35
C THR A 20 10.53 4.49 -17.87
N GLY A 21 9.46 4.20 -17.11
CA GLY A 21 9.28 2.93 -16.41
C GLY A 21 10.24 2.74 -15.23
N ALA A 22 11.05 3.75 -14.89
CA ALA A 22 11.99 3.67 -13.79
C ALA A 22 11.24 3.62 -12.45
N ARG A 23 11.69 2.75 -11.55
CA ARG A 23 11.14 2.63 -10.20
C ARG A 23 11.82 3.62 -9.27
N ALA A 24 11.04 4.38 -8.52
CA ALA A 24 11.58 5.29 -7.51
C ALA A 24 12.41 4.54 -6.46
N GLU A 25 13.46 5.17 -5.94
CA GLU A 25 14.27 4.61 -4.83
C GLU A 25 13.60 4.77 -3.45
N ALA A 26 12.63 5.68 -3.33
CA ALA A 26 11.85 5.88 -2.12
C ALA A 26 10.65 4.90 -2.07
N PRO A 27 10.26 4.41 -0.88
CA PRO A 27 9.01 3.69 -0.72
C PRO A 27 7.82 4.65 -0.90
N LEU A 28 6.73 4.15 -1.47
CA LEU A 28 5.43 4.83 -1.42
C LEU A 28 4.77 4.46 -0.09
N LEU A 29 4.69 5.44 0.81
CA LEU A 29 4.00 5.33 2.09
C LEU A 29 2.73 6.17 2.04
N VAL A 30 1.60 5.59 2.43
CA VAL A 30 0.30 6.26 2.53
C VAL A 30 -0.09 6.37 4.00
N ASP A 31 -0.64 7.49 4.42
CA ASP A 31 -1.07 7.66 5.81
C ASP A 31 -2.24 6.74 6.11
N ALA A 32 -2.17 5.97 7.20
CA ALA A 32 -3.23 5.05 7.57
C ALA A 32 -4.58 5.78 7.79
N SER A 33 -4.53 7.05 8.20
CA SER A 33 -5.72 7.87 8.40
C SER A 33 -6.47 8.20 7.11
N ASP A 34 -5.82 8.13 5.94
CA ASP A 34 -6.50 8.33 4.65
C ASP A 34 -7.54 7.22 4.41
N PHE A 35 -7.31 6.00 4.92
CA PHE A 35 -8.26 4.89 4.81
C PHE A 35 -9.52 5.07 5.66
N CYS A 36 -9.55 6.02 6.60
CA CYS A 36 -10.77 6.37 7.34
C CYS A 36 -11.82 7.09 6.47
N THR A 37 -11.46 7.51 5.25
CA THR A 37 -12.37 8.15 4.29
C THR A 37 -12.89 7.22 3.20
N HIS A 38 -12.69 5.90 3.37
CA HIS A 38 -12.94 4.83 2.39
C HIS A 38 -11.93 4.83 1.24
N ALA A 39 -11.66 3.63 0.70
CA ALA A 39 -10.82 3.44 -0.47
C ALA A 39 -11.52 2.50 -1.47
N VAL A 40 -11.21 2.65 -2.75
CA VAL A 40 -11.74 1.80 -3.82
C VAL A 40 -10.60 1.29 -4.68
N CYS A 41 -10.50 -0.03 -4.85
CA CYS A 41 -9.54 -0.67 -5.75
C CYS A 41 -10.24 -1.13 -7.03
N VAL A 42 -9.87 -0.56 -8.19
CA VAL A 42 -10.47 -0.87 -9.50
C VAL A 42 -9.45 -1.53 -10.43
N GLY A 43 -9.89 -2.48 -11.25
CA GLY A 43 -9.03 -3.18 -12.22
C GLY A 43 -9.59 -4.53 -12.65
N MET A 44 -9.05 -5.11 -13.73
CA MET A 44 -9.46 -6.42 -14.26
C MET A 44 -8.97 -7.60 -13.40
N THR A 45 -9.52 -8.79 -13.59
CA THR A 45 -8.98 -10.01 -12.97
C THR A 45 -7.52 -10.21 -13.38
N GLY A 46 -6.66 -10.59 -12.44
CA GLY A 46 -5.21 -10.72 -12.67
C GLY A 46 -4.41 -9.43 -12.54
N SER A 47 -5.03 -8.27 -12.30
CA SER A 47 -4.31 -6.99 -12.12
C SER A 47 -3.68 -6.80 -10.73
N GLY A 48 -3.77 -7.81 -9.86
CA GLY A 48 -3.16 -7.77 -8.53
C GLY A 48 -3.99 -7.14 -7.41
N LYS A 49 -5.27 -6.79 -7.61
CA LYS A 49 -6.12 -6.18 -6.56
C LYS A 49 -6.19 -6.97 -5.26
N THR A 50 -6.31 -8.30 -5.35
CA THR A 50 -6.33 -9.18 -4.17
C THR A 50 -5.00 -9.13 -3.42
N GLY A 51 -3.88 -9.13 -4.15
CA GLY A 51 -2.55 -8.98 -3.54
C GLY A 51 -2.37 -7.62 -2.87
N LEU A 52 -2.85 -6.54 -3.50
CA LEU A 52 -2.86 -5.21 -2.89
C LEU A 52 -3.71 -5.18 -1.61
N GLY A 53 -4.90 -5.79 -1.63
CA GLY A 53 -5.74 -5.88 -0.43
C GLY A 53 -5.07 -6.65 0.70
N ILE A 54 -4.44 -7.79 0.40
CA ILE A 54 -3.68 -8.56 1.39
C ILE A 54 -2.53 -7.73 1.97
N ALA A 55 -1.77 -7.02 1.13
CA ALA A 55 -0.69 -6.16 1.60
C ALA A 55 -1.22 -5.07 2.56
N LEU A 56 -2.34 -4.42 2.24
CA LEU A 56 -2.96 -3.45 3.15
C LEU A 56 -3.39 -4.06 4.49
N LEU A 57 -3.87 -5.31 4.49
CA LEU A 57 -4.22 -6.03 5.72
C LEU A 57 -2.97 -6.39 6.55
N GLU A 58 -1.86 -6.72 5.90
CA GLU A 58 -0.57 -6.98 6.56
C GLU A 58 -0.02 -5.72 7.22
N GLU A 59 -0.05 -4.57 6.53
CA GLU A 59 0.34 -3.27 7.09
C GLU A 59 -0.54 -2.87 8.28
N ALA A 60 -1.86 -3.05 8.16
CA ALA A 60 -2.78 -2.82 9.27
C ALA A 60 -2.47 -3.72 10.49
N ALA A 61 -2.14 -4.99 10.26
CA ALA A 61 -1.78 -5.91 11.34
C ALA A 61 -0.44 -5.55 12.01
N ILE A 62 0.56 -5.08 11.25
CA ILE A 62 1.83 -4.58 11.77
C ILE A 62 1.62 -3.39 12.71
N ASP A 63 0.72 -2.47 12.33
CA ASP A 63 0.36 -1.30 13.13
C ASP A 63 -0.66 -1.61 14.26
N GLY A 64 -1.09 -2.86 14.42
CA GLY A 64 -2.05 -3.26 15.45
C GLY A 64 -3.48 -2.74 15.19
N VAL A 65 -3.80 -2.39 13.95
CA VAL A 65 -5.12 -1.94 13.53
C VAL A 65 -5.99 -3.17 13.23
N PRO A 66 -7.17 -3.31 13.86
CA PRO A 66 -8.07 -4.41 13.56
C PRO A 66 -8.64 -4.28 12.15
N ALA A 67 -8.61 -5.37 11.38
CA ALA A 67 -9.14 -5.43 10.03
C ALA A 67 -10.10 -6.62 9.85
N ILE A 68 -11.03 -6.50 8.90
CA ILE A 68 -12.01 -7.52 8.53
C ILE A 68 -12.07 -7.67 7.02
N VAL A 69 -12.34 -8.89 6.55
CA VAL A 69 -12.45 -9.27 5.13
C VAL A 69 -13.81 -9.87 4.85
#